data_AF-A0A2D0ALV6-F1
#
_entry.id   AF-A0A2D0ALV6-F1
#
_cell.length_a   1.000
_cell.length_b   1.000
_cell.length_c   1.000
_cell.angle_alpha   90.00
_cell.angle_beta   90.00
_cell.angle_gamma   90.00
#
_symmetry.space_group_name_H-M   'P 1'
#
loop_
_entity.id
_entity.type
_entity.pdbx_description
1 polymer ?
#
loop_
_entity_poly.entity_id
_entity_poly.type
_entity_poly.pdbx_seq_one_letter_code
_entity_poly.pdbx_strand_id
1 'polypeptide(L)'
;MNTITDNNDAPHPAPQPPLAEPAIPAAPAIEPAIEPAPPAPVAVKTRYDGVAMLFHWVLAIAIICAFSVGWYMSDLPFSLTRLKLFNWHKWAGVTILALSALRLLWRLAHRPPVDLPMPAWQKLGAHAVHWLLYAAFFAVPLSGWAYSSAAGFPIVWFGVLPLPDFVSPDKALAQTLKQVHQVFAYGLGLLVLAHLGAVVKHVVIDKDGLLGRMLPGRA
;
A
#
# COMPACT_ATOMS: atom_id res chain seq x y z
N MET A 1 10.37 116.68 49.82
CA MET A 1 11.37 115.97 50.63
C MET A 1 11.62 114.62 49.97
N ASN A 2 12.88 114.31 49.72
CA ASN A 2 13.48 113.02 49.30
C ASN A 2 13.48 112.69 47.79
N THR A 3 14.57 113.13 47.17
CA THR A 3 15.14 112.67 45.90
C THR A 3 15.76 111.27 46.09
N ILE A 4 15.39 110.35 45.20
CA ILE A 4 15.89 108.97 45.12
C ILE A 4 17.05 108.96 44.12
N THR A 5 18.23 108.50 44.54
CA THR A 5 19.37 108.27 43.65
C THR A 5 19.49 106.78 43.33
N ASP A 6 19.55 106.53 42.02
CA ASP A 6 19.91 105.30 41.32
C ASP A 6 21.17 104.64 41.89
N ASN A 7 21.15 103.31 41.98
CA ASN A 7 22.36 102.51 42.18
C ASN A 7 22.24 101.24 41.32
N ASN A 8 22.76 101.36 40.09
CA ASN A 8 22.75 100.35 39.05
C ASN A 8 24.21 99.94 38.82
N ASP A 9 24.67 98.85 39.43
CA ASP A 9 25.94 98.18 39.09
C ASP A 9 25.96 96.77 39.72
N ALA A 10 25.23 95.84 39.09
CA ALA A 10 25.39 94.41 39.35
C ALA A 10 25.95 93.73 38.09
N PRO A 11 27.00 92.90 38.19
CA PRO A 11 27.66 92.32 37.02
C PRO A 11 26.75 91.31 36.29
N HIS A 12 26.73 91.39 34.97
CA HIS A 12 26.07 90.42 34.10
C HIS A 12 26.68 89.02 34.30
N PRO A 13 25.90 87.97 34.61
CA PRO A 13 26.42 86.61 34.67
C PRO A 13 26.80 86.13 33.28
N ALA A 14 27.95 85.44 33.20
CA ALA A 14 28.47 84.84 31.97
C ALA A 14 27.50 83.79 31.38
N PRO A 15 27.52 83.56 30.05
CA PRO A 15 26.65 82.59 29.41
C PRO A 15 26.97 81.18 29.93
N GLN A 16 25.96 80.46 30.42
CA GLN A 16 26.13 79.05 30.79
C GLN A 16 26.36 78.20 29.52
N PRO A 17 27.30 77.26 29.53
CA PRO A 17 27.48 76.32 28.43
C PRO A 17 26.24 75.41 28.28
N PRO A 18 25.98 74.88 27.07
CA PRO A 18 24.82 74.03 26.83
C PRO A 18 24.90 72.77 27.71
N LEU A 19 23.77 72.42 28.34
CA LEU A 19 23.63 71.15 29.06
C LEU A 19 23.92 70.00 28.08
N ALA A 20 24.86 69.13 28.43
CA ALA A 20 25.16 67.94 27.64
C ALA A 20 23.91 67.06 27.56
N GLU A 21 23.46 66.79 26.34
CA GLU A 21 22.34 65.91 26.05
C GLU A 21 22.67 64.49 26.58
N PRO A 22 21.76 63.81 27.30
CA PRO A 22 22.02 62.45 27.74
C PRO A 22 22.12 61.55 26.51
N ALA A 23 23.27 60.88 26.35
CA ALA A 23 23.45 59.90 25.28
C ALA A 23 22.38 58.80 25.40
N ILE A 24 21.47 58.76 24.42
CA ILE A 24 20.53 57.66 24.26
C ILE A 24 21.39 56.40 24.00
N PRO A 25 21.33 55.36 24.84
CA PRO A 25 22.04 54.11 24.53
C PRO A 25 21.49 53.58 23.21
N ALA A 26 22.39 53.30 22.26
CA ALA A 26 22.02 52.70 20.99
C ALA A 26 21.16 51.45 21.26
N ALA A 27 19.96 51.41 20.66
CA ALA A 27 19.11 50.24 20.74
C ALA A 27 19.93 49.01 20.30
N PRO A 28 19.88 47.89 21.04
CA PRO A 28 20.58 46.69 20.62
C PRO A 28 20.13 46.34 19.21
N ALA A 29 21.10 46.05 18.33
CA ALA A 29 20.79 45.58 16.99
C ALA A 29 19.84 44.38 17.11
N ILE A 30 18.64 44.52 16.57
CA ILE A 30 17.70 43.40 16.45
C ILE A 30 18.39 42.43 15.52
N GLU A 31 18.99 41.37 16.06
CA GLU A 31 19.49 40.26 15.26
C GLU A 31 18.35 39.80 14.35
N PRO A 32 18.56 39.67 13.03
CA PRO A 32 17.52 39.19 12.15
C PRO A 32 17.08 37.82 12.69
N ALA A 33 15.80 37.71 13.05
CA ALA A 33 15.22 36.46 13.50
C ALA A 33 15.63 35.37 12.51
N ILE A 34 16.39 34.39 12.97
CA ILE A 34 16.78 33.23 12.16
C ILE A 34 15.48 32.54 11.81
N GLU A 35 14.99 32.78 10.59
CA GLU A 35 13.79 32.16 10.08
C GLU A 35 14.02 30.63 10.16
N PRO A 36 13.16 29.87 10.87
CA PRO A 36 13.38 28.45 11.05
C PRO A 36 13.45 27.81 9.66
N ALA A 37 14.54 27.07 9.41
CA ALA A 37 14.76 26.41 8.14
C ALA A 37 13.48 25.65 7.72
N PRO A 38 13.06 25.76 6.44
CA PRO A 38 11.86 25.09 5.97
C PRO A 38 11.93 23.60 6.34
N PRO A 39 10.83 23.00 6.82
CA PRO A 39 10.84 21.61 7.23
C PRO A 39 11.37 20.75 6.09
N ALA A 40 12.33 19.88 6.40
CA ALA A 40 12.91 18.97 5.41
C ALA A 40 11.78 18.27 4.64
N PRO A 41 11.85 18.18 3.31
CA PRO A 41 10.80 17.56 2.51
C PRO A 41 10.55 16.15 3.04
N VAL A 42 9.33 15.90 3.51
CA VAL A 42 8.90 14.58 3.97
C VAL A 42 9.17 13.61 2.82
N ALA A 43 10.11 12.69 2.99
CA ALA A 43 10.48 11.75 1.94
C ALA A 43 9.24 10.93 1.53
N VAL A 44 8.65 11.27 0.38
CA VAL A 44 7.51 10.53 -0.16
C VAL A 44 8.00 9.16 -0.55
N LYS A 45 7.54 8.11 0.14
CA LYS A 45 7.82 6.74 -0.29
C LYS A 45 7.25 6.54 -1.69
N THR A 46 8.13 6.29 -2.65
CA THR A 46 7.76 6.03 -4.05
C THR A 46 7.55 4.55 -4.34
N ARG A 47 8.15 3.65 -3.53
CA ARG A 47 8.12 2.19 -3.73
C ARG A 47 7.47 1.43 -2.59
N TYR A 48 6.94 0.26 -2.91
CA TYR A 48 6.38 -0.66 -1.92
C TYR A 48 7.49 -1.27 -1.04
N ASP A 49 7.09 -1.69 0.15
CA ASP A 49 7.97 -2.41 1.08
C ASP A 49 8.46 -3.73 0.48
N GLY A 50 9.70 -4.14 0.80
CA GLY A 50 10.31 -5.38 0.32
C GLY A 50 9.46 -6.63 0.57
N VAL A 51 8.85 -6.72 1.76
CA VAL A 51 7.97 -7.82 2.14
C VAL A 51 6.69 -7.80 1.31
N ALA A 52 6.13 -6.61 1.06
CA ALA A 52 4.94 -6.47 0.22
C ALA A 52 5.22 -6.89 -1.23
N MET A 53 6.39 -6.55 -1.78
CA MET A 53 6.83 -6.98 -3.10
C MET A 53 7.05 -8.50 -3.16
N LEU A 54 7.69 -9.08 -2.14
CA LEU A 54 7.89 -10.54 -2.05
C LEU A 54 6.56 -11.28 -2.08
N PHE A 55 5.63 -10.93 -1.18
CA PHE A 55 4.30 -11.53 -1.17
C PHE A 55 3.57 -11.31 -2.49
N HIS A 56 3.74 -10.15 -3.14
CA HIS A 56 3.14 -9.88 -4.44
C HIS A 56 3.60 -10.88 -5.50
N TRP A 57 4.90 -10.98 -5.72
CA TRP A 57 5.46 -11.81 -6.79
C TRP A 57 5.30 -13.30 -6.52
N VAL A 58 5.47 -13.74 -5.27
CA VAL A 58 5.25 -15.14 -4.90
C VAL A 58 3.80 -15.54 -5.17
N LEU A 59 2.83 -14.73 -4.75
CA LEU A 59 1.41 -15.00 -5.02
C LEU A 59 1.11 -14.94 -6.52
N ALA A 60 1.63 -13.95 -7.24
CA ALA A 60 1.40 -13.83 -8.68
C ALA A 60 1.84 -15.09 -9.42
N ILE A 61 3.07 -15.57 -9.17
CA ILE A 61 3.60 -16.81 -9.77
C ILE A 61 2.77 -18.02 -9.34
N ALA A 62 2.51 -18.15 -8.03
CA ALA A 62 1.76 -19.28 -7.50
C ALA A 62 0.35 -19.38 -8.09
N ILE A 63 -0.35 -18.26 -8.24
CA ILE A 63 -1.71 -18.20 -8.82
C ILE A 63 -1.67 -18.58 -10.29
N ILE A 64 -0.72 -18.06 -11.08
CA ILE A 64 -0.58 -18.42 -12.50
C ILE A 64 -0.33 -19.93 -12.63
N CYS A 65 0.64 -20.48 -11.88
CA CYS A 65 0.93 -21.91 -11.91
C CYS A 65 -0.27 -22.76 -11.46
N ALA A 66 -0.92 -22.39 -10.36
CA ALA A 66 -2.07 -23.13 -9.84
C ALA A 66 -3.25 -23.10 -10.81
N PHE A 67 -3.52 -21.96 -11.45
CA PHE A 67 -4.56 -21.82 -12.47
C PHE A 67 -4.24 -22.67 -13.69
N SER A 68 -3.02 -22.61 -14.23
CA SER A 68 -2.60 -23.44 -15.37
C SER A 68 -2.70 -24.94 -15.08
N VAL A 69 -2.26 -25.38 -13.89
CA VAL A 69 -2.41 -26.77 -13.46
C VAL A 69 -3.89 -27.14 -13.32
N GLY A 70 -4.71 -26.26 -12.74
CA GLY A 70 -6.15 -26.47 -12.56
C GLY A 70 -6.88 -26.65 -13.88
N TRP A 71 -6.56 -25.79 -14.86
CA TRP A 71 -7.05 -25.88 -16.23
C TRP A 71 -6.59 -27.18 -16.90
N TYR A 72 -5.32 -27.53 -16.81
CA TYR A 72 -4.78 -28.73 -17.46
C TYR A 72 -5.35 -30.02 -16.85
N MET A 73 -5.44 -30.10 -15.52
CA MET A 73 -5.83 -31.33 -14.83
C MET A 73 -7.34 -31.65 -14.95
N SER A 74 -8.18 -30.65 -15.24
CA SER A 74 -9.64 -30.85 -15.34
C SER A 74 -10.00 -31.81 -16.47
N ASP A 75 -9.26 -31.72 -17.58
CA ASP A 75 -9.57 -32.38 -18.85
C ASP A 75 -8.86 -33.74 -18.98
N LEU A 76 -8.00 -34.09 -18.02
CA LEU A 76 -7.30 -35.38 -18.04
C LEU A 76 -8.27 -36.54 -17.76
N PRO A 77 -8.06 -37.71 -18.41
CA PRO A 77 -8.75 -38.93 -18.03
C PRO A 77 -8.33 -39.37 -16.63
N PHE A 78 -9.18 -40.17 -15.98
CA PHE A 78 -8.87 -40.72 -14.66
C PHE A 78 -7.56 -41.52 -14.70
N SER A 79 -6.60 -41.13 -13.87
CA SER A 79 -5.27 -41.71 -13.82
C SER A 79 -4.59 -41.34 -12.50
N LEU A 80 -3.53 -42.07 -12.10
CA LEU A 80 -2.71 -41.71 -10.94
C LEU A 80 -2.07 -40.33 -11.11
N THR A 81 -1.67 -39.97 -12.33
CA THR A 81 -1.14 -38.64 -12.64
C THR A 81 -2.18 -37.55 -12.36
N ARG A 82 -3.43 -37.74 -12.79
CA ARG A 82 -4.52 -36.80 -12.50
C ARG A 82 -4.71 -36.63 -10.99
N LEU A 83 -4.77 -37.72 -10.23
CA LEU A 83 -4.91 -37.65 -8.77
C LEU A 83 -3.75 -36.88 -8.10
N LYS A 84 -2.51 -37.11 -8.55
CA LYS A 84 -1.34 -36.35 -8.06
C LYS A 84 -1.46 -34.86 -8.34
N LEU A 85 -1.84 -34.47 -9.57
CA LEU A 85 -2.03 -33.06 -9.93
C LEU A 85 -3.13 -32.40 -9.09
N PHE A 86 -4.25 -33.10 -8.85
CA PHE A 86 -5.30 -32.59 -7.96
C PHE A 86 -4.79 -32.36 -6.53
N ASN A 87 -3.96 -33.25 -5.98
CA ASN A 87 -3.37 -33.03 -4.67
C ASN A 87 -2.42 -31.82 -4.65
N TRP A 88 -1.55 -31.69 -5.66
CA TRP A 88 -0.67 -30.52 -5.77
C TRP A 88 -1.45 -29.21 -5.93
N HIS A 89 -2.53 -29.23 -6.71
CA HIS A 89 -3.40 -28.07 -6.86
C HIS A 89 -4.10 -27.70 -5.54
N LYS A 90 -4.59 -28.68 -4.78
CA LYS A 90 -5.16 -28.44 -3.44
C LYS A 90 -4.13 -27.84 -2.49
N TRP A 91 -2.90 -28.38 -2.47
CA TRP A 91 -1.83 -27.84 -1.64
C TRP A 91 -1.48 -26.41 -2.03
N ALA A 92 -1.36 -26.14 -3.33
CA ALA A 92 -1.13 -24.78 -3.83
C ALA A 92 -2.26 -23.84 -3.42
N GLY A 93 -3.53 -24.27 -3.53
CA GLY A 93 -4.70 -23.49 -3.11
C GLY A 93 -4.65 -23.09 -1.64
N VAL A 94 -4.35 -24.04 -0.74
CA VAL A 94 -4.20 -23.76 0.70
C VAL A 94 -3.01 -22.83 0.97
N THR A 95 -1.88 -23.04 0.30
CA THR A 95 -0.70 -22.18 0.45
C THR A 95 -0.99 -20.75 -0.02
N ILE A 96 -1.66 -20.59 -1.17
CA ILE A 96 -2.09 -19.29 -1.69
C ILE A 96 -3.06 -18.61 -0.72
N LEU A 97 -4.01 -19.34 -0.15
CA LEU A 97 -4.92 -18.82 0.87
C LEU A 97 -4.15 -18.27 2.08
N ALA A 98 -3.22 -19.06 2.63
CA ALA A 98 -2.40 -18.66 3.77
C ALA A 98 -1.53 -17.43 3.46
N LEU A 99 -0.82 -17.43 2.33
CA LEU A 99 0.00 -16.30 1.90
C LEU A 99 -0.84 -15.05 1.60
N SER A 100 -2.06 -15.21 1.10
CA SER A 100 -2.98 -14.10 0.86
C SER A 100 -3.47 -13.48 2.16
N ALA A 101 -3.75 -14.29 3.18
CA ALA A 101 -4.04 -13.82 4.53
C ALA A 101 -2.88 -13.02 5.11
N LEU A 102 -1.65 -13.55 5.04
CA LEU A 102 -0.45 -12.85 5.50
C LEU A 102 -0.22 -11.53 4.75
N ARG A 103 -0.40 -11.54 3.43
CA ARG A 103 -0.30 -10.33 2.61
C ARG A 103 -1.35 -9.29 2.99
N LEU A 104 -2.59 -9.70 3.24
CA LEU A 104 -3.66 -8.80 3.66
C LEU A 104 -3.33 -8.18 5.02
N LEU A 105 -2.93 -8.99 6.00
CA LEU A 105 -2.49 -8.51 7.31
C LEU A 105 -1.32 -7.52 7.19
N TRP A 106 -0.33 -7.82 6.34
CA TRP A 106 0.78 -6.92 6.08
C TRP A 106 0.31 -5.58 5.51
N ARG A 107 -0.59 -5.60 4.52
CA ARG A 107 -1.17 -4.39 3.92
C ARG A 107 -1.98 -3.56 4.93
N LEU A 108 -2.67 -4.21 5.88
CA LEU A 108 -3.40 -3.51 6.92
C LEU A 108 -2.46 -2.86 7.95
N ALA A 109 -1.33 -3.51 8.24
CA ALA A 109 -0.32 -3.00 9.16
C ALA A 109 0.59 -1.92 8.54
N HIS A 110 0.77 -1.90 7.22
CA HIS A 110 1.71 -1.00 6.52
C HIS A 110 1.01 -0.12 5.49
N ARG A 111 1.16 1.20 5.63
CA ARG A 111 0.60 2.15 4.67
C ARG A 111 1.28 1.98 3.30
N PRO A 112 0.52 1.73 2.22
CA PRO A 112 1.07 1.69 0.88
C PRO A 112 1.56 3.09 0.46
N PRO A 113 2.49 3.17 -0.50
CA PRO A 113 2.97 4.46 -0.99
C PRO A 113 1.86 5.16 -1.79
N VAL A 114 1.86 6.49 -1.81
CA VAL A 114 0.79 7.31 -2.39
C VAL A 114 0.56 6.94 -3.87
N ASP A 115 -0.69 6.89 -4.32
CA ASP A 115 -1.03 6.60 -5.72
C ASP A 115 -0.37 7.64 -6.65
N LEU A 116 0.08 7.21 -7.84
CA LEU A 116 0.56 8.15 -8.85
C LEU A 116 -0.60 9.06 -9.31
N PRO A 117 -0.32 10.31 -9.72
CA PRO A 117 -1.33 11.17 -10.31
C PRO A 117 -1.95 10.49 -11.55
N MET A 118 -3.26 10.26 -11.53
CA MET A 118 -3.98 9.62 -12.63
C MET A 118 -5.44 10.11 -12.66
N PRO A 119 -6.13 10.02 -13.83
CA PRO A 119 -7.54 10.33 -13.92
C PRO A 119 -8.39 9.53 -12.92
N ALA A 120 -9.44 10.15 -12.38
CA ALA A 120 -10.28 9.56 -11.34
C ALA A 120 -10.85 8.18 -11.72
N TRP A 121 -11.21 7.98 -13.00
CA TRP A 121 -11.71 6.71 -13.50
C TRP A 121 -10.65 5.59 -13.49
N GLN A 122 -9.38 5.91 -13.75
CA GLN A 122 -8.27 4.94 -13.66
C GLN A 122 -8.02 4.55 -12.22
N LYS A 123 -8.04 5.53 -11.30
CA LYS A 123 -7.88 5.30 -9.87
C LYS A 123 -8.99 4.39 -9.33
N LEU A 124 -10.25 4.68 -9.68
CA LEU A 124 -11.39 3.87 -9.28
C LEU A 124 -11.29 2.45 -9.84
N GLY A 125 -10.96 2.31 -11.13
CA GLY A 125 -10.77 1.01 -11.76
C GLY A 125 -9.65 0.20 -11.12
N ALA A 126 -8.51 0.83 -10.84
CA ALA A 126 -7.38 0.19 -10.16
C ALA A 126 -7.78 -0.30 -8.76
N HIS A 127 -8.46 0.52 -7.97
CA HIS A 127 -8.92 0.13 -6.63
C HIS A 127 -9.95 -1.00 -6.69
N ALA A 128 -10.91 -0.92 -7.62
CA ALA A 128 -11.92 -1.95 -7.81
C ALA A 128 -11.29 -3.30 -8.17
N VAL A 129 -10.39 -3.34 -9.15
CA VAL A 129 -9.68 -4.57 -9.54
C VAL A 129 -8.88 -5.13 -8.37
N HIS A 130 -8.18 -4.30 -7.60
CA HIS A 130 -7.44 -4.78 -6.43
C HIS A 130 -8.36 -5.38 -5.36
N TRP A 131 -9.48 -4.73 -5.04
CA TRP A 131 -10.44 -5.27 -4.06
C TRP A 131 -11.06 -6.58 -4.54
N LEU A 132 -11.42 -6.67 -5.82
CA LEU A 132 -11.95 -7.90 -6.40
C LEU A 132 -10.90 -9.02 -6.41
N LEU A 133 -9.64 -8.72 -6.71
CA LEU A 133 -8.53 -9.68 -6.60
C LEU A 133 -8.36 -10.17 -5.17
N TYR A 134 -8.39 -9.26 -4.17
CA TYR A 134 -8.34 -9.66 -2.77
C TYR A 134 -9.48 -10.60 -2.43
N ALA A 135 -10.73 -10.28 -2.78
CA ALA A 135 -11.87 -11.17 -2.54
C ALA A 135 -11.68 -12.54 -3.23
N ALA A 136 -11.23 -12.55 -4.48
CA ALA A 136 -11.02 -13.76 -5.25
C ALA A 136 -9.91 -14.66 -4.67
N PHE A 137 -8.83 -14.08 -4.10
CA PHE A 137 -7.76 -14.84 -3.45
C PHE A 137 -8.22 -15.67 -2.26
N PHE A 138 -9.33 -15.32 -1.62
CA PHE A 138 -9.95 -16.13 -0.57
C PHE A 138 -11.09 -16.99 -1.13
N ALA A 139 -11.98 -16.43 -1.95
CA ALA A 139 -13.16 -17.12 -2.45
C ALA A 139 -12.82 -18.36 -3.29
N VAL A 140 -11.80 -18.28 -4.15
CA VAL A 140 -11.37 -19.41 -5.00
C VAL A 140 -10.88 -20.59 -4.15
N PRO A 141 -9.84 -20.47 -3.30
CA PRO A 141 -9.37 -21.62 -2.52
C PRO A 141 -10.38 -22.10 -1.48
N LEU A 142 -11.18 -21.21 -0.87
CA LEU A 142 -12.21 -21.63 0.09
C LEU A 142 -13.34 -22.43 -0.59
N SER A 143 -13.80 -22.00 -1.77
CA SER A 143 -14.77 -22.79 -2.55
C SER A 143 -14.18 -24.13 -3.01
N GLY A 144 -12.89 -24.17 -3.37
CA GLY A 144 -12.19 -25.40 -3.75
C GLY A 144 -12.05 -26.39 -2.58
N TRP A 145 -11.80 -25.88 -1.37
CA TRP A 145 -11.76 -26.68 -0.16
C TRP A 145 -13.15 -27.22 0.21
N ALA A 146 -14.18 -26.37 0.16
CA ALA A 146 -15.57 -26.81 0.34
C ALA A 146 -15.94 -27.91 -0.67
N TYR A 147 -15.57 -27.74 -1.95
CA TYR A 147 -15.76 -28.76 -2.98
C TYR A 147 -15.05 -30.07 -2.62
N SER A 148 -13.78 -30.00 -2.22
CA SER A 148 -13.00 -31.18 -1.82
C SER A 148 -13.65 -31.93 -0.65
N SER A 149 -14.17 -31.18 0.33
CA SER A 149 -14.88 -31.70 1.51
C SER A 149 -16.15 -32.45 1.08
N ALA A 150 -17.01 -31.79 0.29
CA ALA A 150 -18.26 -32.37 -0.22
C ALA A 150 -18.03 -33.58 -1.13
N ALA A 151 -16.91 -33.60 -1.88
CA ALA A 151 -16.54 -34.74 -2.72
C ALA A 151 -15.98 -35.93 -1.92
N GLY A 152 -15.81 -35.80 -0.60
CA GLY A 152 -15.26 -36.84 0.27
C GLY A 152 -13.75 -37.04 0.14
N PHE A 153 -13.03 -36.01 -0.32
CA PHE A 153 -11.57 -36.03 -0.43
C PHE A 153 -10.96 -35.03 0.55
N PRO A 154 -10.61 -35.45 1.78
CA PRO A 154 -10.03 -34.56 2.77
C PRO A 154 -8.70 -33.97 2.26
N ILE A 155 -8.42 -32.73 2.66
CA ILE A 155 -7.16 -32.08 2.31
C ILE A 155 -6.13 -32.39 3.38
N VAL A 156 -5.09 -33.15 3.00
CA VAL A 156 -3.90 -33.33 3.83
C VAL A 156 -2.80 -32.47 3.25
N TRP A 157 -2.57 -31.29 3.84
CA TRP A 157 -1.63 -30.30 3.33
C TRP A 157 -0.20 -30.83 3.35
N PHE A 158 0.45 -30.83 2.19
CA PHE A 158 1.75 -31.48 1.93
C PHE A 158 1.82 -32.96 2.34
N GLY A 159 0.68 -33.63 2.51
CA GLY A 159 0.60 -35.02 2.97
C GLY A 159 0.88 -35.21 4.46
N VAL A 160 1.06 -34.13 5.24
CA VAL A 160 1.42 -34.21 6.66
C VAL A 160 0.37 -33.64 7.61
N LEU A 161 -0.32 -32.57 7.20
CA LEU A 161 -1.29 -31.88 8.05
C LEU A 161 -2.72 -32.09 7.53
N PRO A 162 -3.53 -32.96 8.15
CA PRO A 162 -4.93 -33.06 7.80
C PRO A 162 -5.65 -31.77 8.23
N LEU A 163 -6.35 -31.16 7.28
CA LEU A 163 -7.16 -29.98 7.53
C LEU A 163 -8.62 -30.39 7.72
N PRO A 164 -9.40 -29.65 8.53
CA PRO A 164 -10.79 -29.97 8.76
C PRO A 164 -11.62 -29.81 7.48
N ASP A 165 -12.57 -30.70 7.28
CA ASP A 165 -13.56 -30.57 6.22
C ASP A 165 -14.60 -29.51 6.61
N PHE A 166 -15.03 -28.70 5.63
CA PHE A 166 -16.04 -27.67 5.88
C PHE A 166 -17.46 -28.23 5.91
N VAL A 167 -17.70 -29.30 5.17
CA VAL A 167 -19.00 -29.95 5.00
C VAL A 167 -18.80 -31.46 4.89
N SER A 168 -19.80 -32.22 5.31
CA SER A 168 -19.82 -33.67 5.12
C SER A 168 -19.93 -34.05 3.63
N PRO A 169 -19.50 -35.26 3.24
CA PRO A 169 -19.61 -35.72 1.86
C PRO A 169 -21.05 -35.70 1.34
N ASP A 170 -21.28 -35.00 0.22
CA ASP A 170 -22.54 -34.87 -0.48
C ASP A 170 -22.26 -34.64 -1.97
N LYS A 171 -22.69 -35.58 -2.82
CA LYS A 171 -22.45 -35.56 -4.27
C LYS A 171 -23.16 -34.40 -4.97
N ALA A 172 -24.37 -34.05 -4.55
CA ALA A 172 -25.13 -32.96 -5.16
C ALA A 172 -24.46 -31.63 -4.85
N LEU A 173 -24.11 -31.42 -3.57
CA LEU A 173 -23.37 -30.24 -3.13
C LEU A 173 -21.99 -30.14 -3.80
N ALA A 174 -21.27 -31.26 -3.94
CA ALA A 174 -19.98 -31.29 -4.62
C ALA A 174 -20.08 -30.82 -6.07
N GLN A 175 -21.13 -31.22 -6.80
CA GLN A 175 -21.33 -30.79 -8.19
C GLN A 175 -21.58 -29.28 -8.28
N THR A 176 -22.38 -28.71 -7.37
CA THR A 176 -22.59 -27.26 -7.28
C THR A 176 -21.30 -26.52 -6.93
N LEU A 177 -20.57 -26.97 -5.90
CA LEU A 177 -19.33 -26.33 -5.46
C LEU A 177 -18.23 -26.41 -6.51
N LYS A 178 -18.19 -27.48 -7.32
CA LYS A 178 -17.30 -27.57 -8.49
C LYS A 178 -17.56 -26.44 -9.48
N GLN A 179 -18.83 -26.19 -9.82
CA GLN A 179 -19.21 -25.10 -10.73
C GLN A 179 -18.89 -23.73 -10.13
N VAL A 180 -19.20 -23.52 -8.85
CA VAL A 180 -18.86 -22.27 -8.13
C VAL A 180 -17.36 -22.02 -8.17
N HIS A 181 -16.55 -23.04 -7.85
CA HIS A 181 -15.09 -22.93 -7.89
C HIS A 181 -14.58 -22.60 -9.30
N GLN A 182 -15.13 -23.24 -10.34
CA GLN A 182 -14.78 -22.94 -11.74
C GLN A 182 -15.11 -21.51 -12.13
N VAL A 183 -16.31 -21.01 -11.78
CA VAL A 183 -16.72 -19.62 -12.05
C VAL A 183 -15.79 -18.64 -11.33
N PHE A 184 -15.47 -18.88 -10.06
CA PHE A 184 -14.53 -18.05 -9.31
C PHE A 184 -13.11 -18.11 -9.90
N ALA A 185 -12.64 -19.28 -10.32
CA ALA A 185 -11.33 -19.45 -10.92
C ALA A 185 -11.21 -18.68 -12.25
N TYR A 186 -12.22 -18.78 -13.13
CA TYR A 186 -12.23 -18.01 -14.38
C TYR A 186 -12.41 -16.51 -14.16
N GLY A 187 -13.23 -16.12 -13.17
CA GLY A 187 -13.33 -14.73 -12.74
C GLY A 187 -11.99 -14.16 -12.25
N LEU A 188 -11.25 -14.93 -11.45
CA LEU A 188 -9.90 -14.58 -11.03
C LEU A 188 -8.96 -14.44 -12.25
N GLY A 189 -9.00 -15.38 -13.19
CA GLY A 189 -8.23 -15.30 -14.43
C GLY A 189 -8.50 -14.01 -15.21
N LEU A 190 -9.77 -13.63 -15.37
CA LEU A 190 -10.16 -12.37 -16.02
C LEU A 190 -9.65 -11.14 -15.26
N LEU A 191 -9.73 -11.12 -13.93
CA LEU A 191 -9.21 -10.03 -13.11
C LEU A 191 -7.68 -9.90 -13.21
N VAL A 192 -6.97 -11.03 -13.27
CA VAL A 192 -5.51 -11.05 -13.50
C VAL A 192 -5.17 -10.49 -14.87
N LEU A 193 -5.91 -10.86 -15.92
CA LEU A 193 -5.73 -10.28 -17.26
C LEU A 193 -6.01 -8.78 -17.29
N ALA A 194 -7.08 -8.32 -16.64
CA ALA A 194 -7.39 -6.89 -16.53
C ALA A 194 -6.28 -6.13 -15.78
N HIS A 195 -5.77 -6.70 -14.68
CA HIS A 195 -4.65 -6.14 -13.93
C HIS A 195 -3.38 -6.05 -14.78
N LEU A 196 -3.02 -7.13 -15.49
CA LEU A 196 -1.84 -7.14 -16.35
C LEU A 196 -1.99 -6.18 -17.54
N GLY A 197 -3.18 -6.10 -18.14
CA GLY A 197 -3.48 -5.14 -19.21
C GLY A 197 -3.31 -3.70 -18.75
N ALA A 198 -3.75 -3.37 -17.54
CA ALA A 198 -3.49 -2.06 -16.94
C ALA A 198 -1.99 -1.80 -16.76
N VAL A 199 -1.23 -2.75 -16.22
CA VAL A 199 0.23 -2.63 -16.07
C VAL A 199 0.91 -2.40 -17.43
N VAL A 200 0.54 -3.17 -18.45
CA VAL A 200 1.08 -3.00 -19.81
C VAL A 200 0.75 -1.61 -20.37
N LYS A 201 -0.48 -1.13 -20.18
CA LYS A 201 -0.88 0.22 -20.58
C LYS A 201 -0.04 1.30 -19.88
N HIS A 202 0.20 1.17 -18.58
CA HIS A 202 1.05 2.10 -17.82
C HIS A 202 2.52 2.05 -18.29
N VAL A 203 3.04 0.86 -18.63
CA VAL A 203 4.44 0.70 -19.07
C VAL A 203 4.65 1.20 -20.51
N VAL A 204 3.74 0.89 -21.42
CA VAL A 204 3.92 1.12 -22.86
C VAL A 204 3.39 2.48 -23.29
N ILE A 205 2.21 2.89 -22.77
CA ILE A 205 1.51 4.11 -23.19
C ILE A 205 1.82 5.26 -22.24
N ASP A 206 1.55 5.11 -20.95
CA ASP A 206 1.69 6.23 -20.00
C ASP A 206 3.15 6.52 -19.64
N LYS A 207 3.99 5.48 -19.59
CA LYS A 207 5.41 5.54 -19.23
C LYS A 207 5.67 6.26 -17.90
N ASP A 208 4.77 6.08 -16.93
CA ASP A 208 4.75 6.78 -15.65
C ASP A 208 5.61 6.12 -14.54
N GLY A 209 6.31 5.03 -14.87
CA GLY A 209 7.15 4.29 -13.93
C GLY A 209 6.39 3.45 -12.90
N LEU A 210 5.07 3.22 -13.07
CA LEU A 210 4.23 2.47 -12.13
C LEU A 210 4.80 1.09 -11.79
N LEU A 211 5.29 0.34 -12.78
CA LEU A 211 5.87 -0.98 -12.56
C LEU A 211 7.11 -0.94 -11.66
N GLY A 212 7.92 0.13 -11.74
CA GLY A 212 9.12 0.32 -10.93
C GLY A 212 8.85 0.39 -9.42
N ARG A 213 7.59 0.62 -9.02
CA ARG A 213 7.18 0.63 -7.60
C ARG A 213 7.07 -0.77 -6.99
N MET A 214 6.96 -1.80 -7.83
CA MET A 214 6.84 -3.22 -7.44
C MET A 214 8.08 -4.05 -7.81
N LEU A 215 9.12 -3.45 -8.41
CA LEU A 215 10.35 -4.15 -8.75
C LEU A 215 11.43 -4.00 -7.66
N PRO A 216 12.24 -5.05 -7.41
CA PRO A 216 13.39 -4.96 -6.53
C PRO A 216 14.47 -4.04 -7.13
N GLY A 217 15.11 -3.21 -6.30
CA GLY A 217 16.22 -2.33 -6.69
C GLY A 217 16.45 -1.18 -5.71
N ARG A 218 17.62 -0.52 -5.77
CA ARG A 218 17.89 0.71 -4.99
C ARG A 218 17.16 1.90 -5.60
N ALA A 219 16.79 2.85 -4.72
CA ALA A 219 16.22 4.15 -5.09
C ALA A 219 17.28 5.03 -5.74
#